data_AF-A0A6N4QL62-F1
#
_entry.id   AF-A0A6N4QL62-F1
#
_cell.length_a   1.000
_cell.length_b   1.000
_cell.length_c   1.000
_cell.angle_alpha   90.00
_cell.angle_beta   90.00
_cell.angle_gamma   90.00
#
_symmetry.space_group_name_H-M   'P 1'
#
loop_
_entity.id
_entity.type
_entity.pdbx_description
1 polymer ?
#
loop_
_entity_poly.entity_id
_entity_poly.type
_entity_poly.pdbx_seq_one_letter_code
_entity_poly.pdbx_strand_id
1 'polypeptide(L)'
;MFTIKKHLFLIVVIYCIFSKCQPEYANSPELCLVANAQLESALAKDLDDFNNGRMNQEQYERAKRNRETGALGLCLISLIKRKQNSNF
;
A
#
# COMPACT_ATOMS: atom_id res chain seq x y z
N MET A 1 -38.00 -21.64 29.30
CA MET A 1 -37.43 -20.34 29.75
C MET A 1 -35.90 -20.34 29.92
N PHE A 2 -35.23 -21.50 29.99
CA PHE A 2 -33.76 -21.59 30.11
C PHE A 2 -33.00 -21.45 28.78
N THR A 3 -33.60 -21.88 27.66
CA THR A 3 -32.98 -21.89 26.33
C THR A 3 -32.74 -20.48 25.77
N ILE A 4 -33.65 -19.55 26.05
CA ILE A 4 -33.56 -18.14 25.61
C ILE A 4 -32.34 -17.43 26.23
N LYS A 5 -32.04 -17.70 27.50
CA LYS A 5 -30.86 -17.13 28.19
C LYS A 5 -29.53 -17.59 27.59
N LYS A 6 -29.45 -18.86 27.14
CA LYS A 6 -28.25 -19.40 26.46
C LYS A 6 -28.03 -18.74 25.11
N HIS A 7 -29.08 -18.54 24.32
CA HIS A 7 -28.97 -17.87 23.03
C HIS A 7 -28.59 -16.38 23.17
N LEU A 8 -29.15 -15.69 24.17
CA LEU A 8 -28.79 -14.30 24.45
C LEU A 8 -27.31 -14.15 24.80
N PHE A 9 -26.77 -15.06 25.63
CA PHE A 9 -25.36 -15.07 25.99
C PHE A 9 -24.45 -15.31 24.78
N LEU A 10 -24.81 -16.26 23.91
CA LEU A 10 -24.03 -16.58 22.72
C LEU A 10 -23.99 -15.40 21.73
N ILE A 11 -25.10 -14.68 21.57
CA ILE A 11 -25.17 -13.48 20.73
C ILE A 11 -24.28 -12.35 21.27
N VAL A 12 -24.27 -12.13 22.58
CA VAL A 12 -23.42 -11.10 23.20
C VAL A 12 -21.93 -11.42 23.05
N VAL A 13 -21.55 -12.69 23.25
CA VAL A 13 -20.16 -13.13 23.07
C VAL A 13 -19.70 -12.94 21.62
N ILE A 14 -20.54 -13.33 20.65
CA ILE A 14 -20.28 -13.11 19.22
C ILE A 14 -20.12 -11.60 18.95
N TYR A 15 -21.04 -10.77 19.42
CA TYR A 15 -20.98 -9.32 19.23
C TYR A 15 -19.70 -8.69 19.81
N CYS A 16 -19.25 -9.14 20.99
CA CYS A 16 -18.01 -8.68 21.60
C CYS A 16 -16.76 -9.08 20.81
N ILE A 17 -16.74 -10.26 20.16
CA ILE A 17 -15.63 -10.70 19.32
C ILE A 17 -15.57 -9.87 18.03
N PHE A 18 -16.73 -9.58 17.44
CA PHE A 18 -16.79 -8.79 16.20
C PHE A 18 -16.60 -7.28 16.40
N SER A 19 -16.94 -6.72 17.57
CA SER A 19 -16.82 -5.26 17.81
C SER A 19 -15.38 -4.76 17.96
N LYS A 20 -14.45 -5.64 18.32
CA LYS A 20 -13.03 -5.33 18.50
C LYS A 20 -12.18 -5.57 17.26
N CYS A 21 -12.75 -6.15 16.21
CA CYS A 21 -12.05 -6.45 14.96
C CYS A 21 -12.17 -5.27 13.99
N GLN A 22 -11.57 -4.13 14.35
CA GLN A 22 -11.28 -3.10 13.34
C GLN A 22 -9.94 -3.48 12.70
N PRO A 23 -9.86 -3.67 11.38
CA PRO A 23 -8.57 -3.81 10.73
C PRO A 23 -7.81 -2.50 10.93
N GLU A 24 -6.85 -2.50 11.85
CA GLU A 24 -5.84 -1.44 11.93
C GLU A 24 -5.04 -1.50 10.64
N TYR A 25 -5.48 -0.73 9.64
CA TYR A 25 -4.64 -0.40 8.51
C TYR A 25 -3.59 0.61 9.01
N ALA A 26 -2.53 0.08 9.60
CA ALA A 26 -1.34 0.86 9.91
C ALA A 26 -0.79 1.43 8.60
N ASN A 27 -0.61 2.74 8.54
CA ASN A 27 0.22 3.36 7.52
C ASN A 27 1.54 2.59 7.49
N SER A 28 2.02 2.21 6.30
CA SER A 28 3.23 1.42 6.14
C SER A 28 4.35 2.29 5.57
N PRO A 29 4.95 3.18 6.39
CA PRO A 29 6.06 4.01 5.93
C PRO A 29 7.24 3.18 5.43
N GLU A 30 7.38 1.93 5.92
CA GLU A 30 8.36 0.97 5.43
C GLU A 30 8.13 0.58 3.96
N LEU A 31 6.88 0.49 3.50
CA LEU A 31 6.57 0.22 2.09
C LEU A 31 6.98 1.39 1.19
N CYS A 32 6.81 2.64 1.65
CA CYS A 32 7.32 3.81 0.93
C CYS A 32 8.86 3.83 0.91
N LEU A 33 9.52 3.52 2.03
CA LEU A 33 10.99 3.43 2.10
C LEU A 33 11.55 2.38 1.13
N VAL A 34 10.96 1.19 1.09
CA VAL A 34 11.37 0.12 0.15
C VAL A 34 11.13 0.52 -1.30
N ALA A 35 9.97 1.14 -1.59
CA ALA A 35 9.68 1.64 -2.94
C ALA A 35 10.68 2.73 -3.38
N ASN A 36 11.09 3.61 -2.45
CA ASN A 36 12.04 4.67 -2.74
C ASN A 36 13.46 4.12 -3.00
N ALA A 37 13.90 3.11 -2.23
CA ALA A 37 15.16 2.44 -2.48
C ALA A 37 15.19 1.72 -3.85
N GLN A 38 14.08 1.06 -4.23
CA GLN A 38 13.95 0.44 -5.55
C GLN A 38 13.95 1.48 -6.68
N LEU A 39 13.30 2.63 -6.45
CA LEU A 39 13.30 3.75 -7.37
C LEU A 39 14.72 4.24 -7.68
N GLU A 40 15.51 4.50 -6.64
CA GLU A 40 16.89 4.98 -6.79
C GLU A 40 17.77 3.96 -7.54
N SER A 41 17.66 2.68 -7.18
CA SER A 41 18.40 1.62 -7.88
C SER A 41 18.04 1.55 -9.35
N ALA A 42 16.76 1.69 -9.68
CA ALA A 42 16.30 1.65 -11.06
C ALA A 42 16.83 2.90 -11.82
N LEU A 43 16.69 4.10 -11.25
CA LEU A 43 17.18 5.34 -11.88
C LEU A 43 18.69 5.29 -12.16
N ALA A 44 19.48 4.71 -11.24
CA ALA A 44 20.91 4.50 -11.45
C ALA A 44 21.18 3.58 -12.66
N LYS A 45 20.39 2.52 -12.84
CA LYS A 45 20.48 1.64 -14.00
C LYS A 45 20.10 2.35 -15.30
N ASP A 46 19.04 3.14 -15.30
CA ASP A 46 18.64 3.89 -16.51
C ASP A 46 19.69 4.91 -16.92
N LEU A 47 20.35 5.54 -15.94
CA LEU A 47 21.46 6.45 -16.20
C LEU A 47 22.67 5.70 -16.78
N ASP A 48 22.98 4.50 -16.28
CA ASP A 48 24.03 3.64 -16.85
C ASP A 48 23.68 3.21 -18.29
N ASP A 49 22.44 2.78 -18.55
CA ASP A 49 21.98 2.38 -19.88
C ASP A 49 22.02 3.57 -20.86
N PHE A 50 21.69 4.78 -20.40
CA PHE A 50 21.83 6.01 -21.17
C PHE A 50 23.30 6.35 -21.48
N ASN A 51 24.18 6.32 -20.46
CA ASN A 51 25.60 6.61 -20.63
C ASN A 51 26.31 5.60 -21.53
N ASN A 52 25.87 4.34 -21.53
CA ASN A 52 26.39 3.30 -22.41
C ASN A 52 25.74 3.29 -23.81
N GLY A 53 24.87 4.26 -24.13
CA GLY A 53 24.20 4.37 -25.42
C GLY A 53 23.16 3.28 -25.72
N ARG A 54 22.76 2.51 -24.69
CA ARG A 54 21.69 1.49 -24.80
C ARG A 54 20.29 2.11 -24.73
N MET A 55 20.22 3.34 -24.26
CA MET A 55 19.00 4.13 -24.13
C MET A 55 19.25 5.54 -24.70
N ASN A 56 18.29 6.08 -25.46
CA ASN A 56 18.38 7.44 -25.98
C ASN A 56 17.77 8.46 -24.99
N GLN A 57 17.98 9.77 -25.25
CA GLN A 57 17.53 10.84 -24.36
C GLN A 57 16.02 10.81 -24.10
N GLU A 58 15.21 10.56 -25.15
CA GLU A 58 13.75 10.56 -25.02
C GLU A 58 13.26 9.38 -24.16
N GLN A 59 13.87 8.21 -24.34
CA GLN A 59 13.59 7.01 -23.54
C GLN A 59 13.98 7.23 -22.08
N TYR A 60 15.15 7.81 -21.82
CA TYR A 60 15.61 8.12 -20.47
C TYR A 60 14.68 9.10 -19.76
N GLU A 61 14.31 10.21 -20.41
CA GLU A 61 13.38 11.21 -19.84
C GLU A 61 11.99 10.62 -19.58
N ARG A 62 11.49 9.76 -20.46
CA ARG A 62 10.20 9.06 -20.26
C ARG A 62 10.29 8.08 -19.08
N ALA A 63 11.37 7.30 -18.99
CA ALA A 63 11.57 6.33 -17.92
C ALA A 63 11.69 7.02 -16.56
N LYS A 64 12.46 8.12 -16.48
CA LYS A 64 12.58 8.97 -15.29
C LYS A 64 11.22 9.47 -14.80
N ARG A 65 10.41 10.09 -15.69
CA ARG A 65 9.07 10.59 -15.32
C ARG A 65 8.14 9.48 -14.84
N ASN A 66 8.13 8.33 -15.52
CA ASN A 66 7.29 7.20 -15.13
C ASN A 66 7.62 6.69 -13.73
N ARG A 67 8.91 6.67 -13.39
CA ARG A 67 9.40 6.19 -12.11
C ARG A 67 9.15 7.16 -10.97
N GLU A 68 9.41 8.45 -11.17
CA GLU A 68 9.08 9.50 -10.20
C GLU A 68 7.57 9.52 -9.92
N THR A 69 6.73 9.39 -10.96
CA THR A 69 5.26 9.35 -10.81
C THR A 69 4.79 8.08 -10.09
N GLY A 70 5.37 6.92 -10.42
CA GLY A 70 5.01 5.63 -9.82
C GLY A 70 5.37 5.53 -8.33
N ALA A 71 6.56 6.00 -7.95
CA ALA A 71 6.99 6.01 -6.56
C ALA A 71 6.14 6.97 -5.70
N LEU A 72 5.81 8.16 -6.23
CA LEU A 72 4.87 9.06 -5.58
C LEU A 72 3.51 8.40 -5.36
N GLY A 73 2.99 7.66 -6.35
CA GLY A 73 1.75 6.91 -6.23
C GLY A 73 1.79 5.85 -5.12
N LEU A 74 2.86 5.04 -5.06
CA LEU A 74 3.03 4.01 -4.04
C LEU A 74 3.19 4.60 -2.63
N CYS A 75 3.95 5.69 -2.50
CA CYS A 75 4.10 6.41 -1.23
C CYS A 75 2.79 7.08 -0.79
N LEU A 76 2.02 7.67 -1.71
CA LEU A 76 0.70 8.22 -1.40
C LEU A 76 -0.28 7.12 -0.95
N ILE A 77 -0.33 5.98 -1.64
CA ILE A 77 -1.21 4.86 -1.28
C ILE A 77 -0.84 4.24 0.08
N SER A 78 0.44 4.22 0.45
CA SER A 78 0.91 3.69 1.74
C SER A 78 0.69 4.67 2.91
N LEU A 79 0.50 5.97 2.62
CA LEU A 79 0.22 7.02 3.61
C LEU A 79 -1.28 7.39 3.72
N ILE A 80 -2.06 7.14 2.66
CA ILE A 80 -3.52 7.31 2.68
C ILE A 80 -4.10 6.17 3.52
N LYS A 81 -4.61 6.49 4.71
CA LYS A 81 -5.45 5.59 5.51
C LYS A 81 -6.51 4.98 4.58
N ARG A 82 -6.41 3.68 4.30
CA ARG A 82 -7.49 2.92 3.66
C ARG A 82 -8.64 2.80 4.65
N LYS A 83 -9.41 3.87 4.83
CA LYS A 83 -10.76 3.76 5.37
C LYS A 83 -11.52 2.94 4.34
N GLN A 84 -11.86 1.69 4.66
CA GLN A 84 -12.60 0.78 3.78
C GLN A 84 -13.74 1.54 3.10
N ASN A 85 -13.62 1.73 1.77
CA ASN A 85 -14.79 1.99 0.96
C ASN A 85 -15.52 0.65 0.87
N SER A 86 -16.49 0.42 1.75
CA SER A 86 -17.31 -0.80 1.80
C SER A 86 -18.37 -0.84 0.68
N ASN A 87 -18.09 -0.25 -0.48
CA ASN A 87 -19.04 -0.10 -1.60
C ASN A 87 -18.47 -0.55 -2.95
N PHE A 88 -17.63 -1.58 -2.96
CA PHE A 88 -17.37 -2.37 -4.16
C PHE A 88 -17.46 -3.86 -3.83
#